data_AF-A0A965QC47-F1
#
_entry.id   AF-A0A965QC47-F1
#
_cell.length_a   1.000
_cell.length_b   1.000
_cell.length_c   1.000
_cell.angle_alpha   90.00
_cell.angle_beta   90.00
_cell.angle_gamma   90.00
#
_symmetry.space_group_name_H-M   'P 1'
#
loop_
_entity.id
_entity.type
_entity.pdbx_description
1 polymer ?
#
loop_
_entity_poly.entity_id
_entity_poly.type
_entity_poly.pdbx_seq_one_letter_code
_entity_poly.pdbx_strand_id
1 'polypeptide(L)'
;MTDLNEEAEAAGEDELAAGRMVNRGRVALLGAIRNMSRAAADLTAVDVATALTHEKTALKQLEVAFSHSRIILRALADHERLDLTRRLGGALSDAARSVHPVAAPSLPSEARAALALLRDVQRLSVQLPSSSTVLMELAERALRLGPSEPLLQRASQQWTAAATAIRGKQFAAGQQALDEGALALQRMIRDRTATSRGGATSAQAALAGSLLGATNPAKTVGRP
;
A
#
# COMPACT_ATOMS: atom_id res chain seq x y z
N MET A 1 -16.25 24.30 50.28
CA MET A 1 -17.05 23.18 49.72
C MET A 1 -17.55 23.49 48.30
N THR A 2 -16.95 24.49 47.62
CA THR A 2 -17.32 24.99 46.28
C THR A 2 -16.31 24.58 45.19
N ASP A 3 -15.04 24.31 45.54
CA ASP A 3 -13.99 23.92 44.57
C ASP A 3 -14.26 22.58 43.86
N LEU A 4 -14.92 21.62 44.54
CA LEU A 4 -15.29 20.33 43.95
C LEU A 4 -16.32 20.45 42.81
N ASN A 5 -17.05 21.58 42.74
CA ASN A 5 -18.04 21.80 41.70
C ASN A 5 -17.42 22.47 40.45
N GLU A 6 -16.45 23.38 40.63
CA GLU A 6 -15.73 24.03 39.53
C GLU A 6 -14.82 23.05 38.77
N GLU A 7 -14.11 22.14 39.46
CA GLU A 7 -13.28 21.12 38.80
C GLU A 7 -14.12 20.11 38.00
N ALA A 8 -15.31 19.75 38.50
CA ALA A 8 -16.24 18.86 37.82
C ALA A 8 -16.90 19.55 36.61
N GLU A 9 -17.19 20.85 36.70
CA GLU A 9 -17.74 21.64 35.60
C GLU A 9 -16.69 21.87 34.50
N ALA A 10 -15.44 22.15 34.86
CA ALA A 10 -14.32 22.26 33.92
C ALA A 10 -14.06 20.94 33.16
N ALA A 11 -14.13 19.79 33.83
CA ALA A 11 -14.00 18.49 33.18
C ALA A 11 -15.13 18.20 32.18
N GLY A 12 -16.36 18.63 32.49
CA GLY A 12 -17.51 18.52 31.58
C GLY A 12 -17.40 19.42 30.35
N GLU A 13 -16.86 20.64 30.50
CA GLU A 13 -16.60 21.53 29.38
C GLU A 13 -15.53 20.98 28.42
N ASP A 14 -14.48 20.35 28.95
CA ASP A 14 -13.43 19.70 28.18
C ASP A 14 -13.96 18.50 27.38
N GLU A 15 -14.82 17.67 27.97
CA GLU A 15 -15.44 16.54 27.28
C GLU A 15 -16.37 17.00 26.14
N LEU A 16 -17.16 18.07 26.36
CA LEU A 16 -18.01 18.66 25.33
C LEU A 16 -17.19 19.33 24.22
N ALA A 17 -16.08 19.99 24.56
CA ALA A 17 -15.16 20.54 23.58
C ALA A 17 -14.52 19.42 22.73
N ALA A 18 -14.07 18.34 23.36
CA ALA A 18 -13.53 17.16 22.68
C ALA A 18 -14.57 16.53 21.72
N GLY A 19 -15.82 16.36 22.18
CA GLY A 19 -16.92 15.85 21.35
C GLY A 19 -17.24 16.73 20.14
N ARG A 20 -17.28 18.06 20.31
CA ARG A 20 -17.46 19.02 19.21
C ARG A 20 -16.32 18.95 18.20
N MET A 21 -15.09 18.77 18.67
CA MET A 21 -13.91 18.66 17.81
C MET A 21 -13.90 17.35 17.00
N VAL A 22 -14.24 16.21 17.61
CA VAL A 22 -14.39 14.92 16.91
C VAL A 22 -15.46 15.01 15.82
N ASN A 23 -16.61 15.62 16.14
CA ASN A 23 -17.69 15.82 15.18
C ASN A 23 -17.26 16.75 14.04
N ARG A 24 -16.51 17.81 14.32
CA ARG A 24 -15.95 18.72 13.31
C ARG A 24 -14.98 17.99 12.37
N GLY A 25 -14.11 17.13 12.90
CA GLY A 25 -13.20 16.30 12.11
C GLY A 25 -13.94 15.32 11.20
N ARG A 26 -14.98 14.66 11.73
CA ARG A 26 -15.83 13.73 10.94
C ARG A 26 -16.58 14.46 9.82
N VAL A 27 -17.14 15.63 10.10
CA VAL A 27 -17.83 16.47 9.10
C VAL A 27 -16.85 16.94 8.02
N ALA A 28 -15.65 17.37 8.40
CA ALA A 28 -14.61 17.77 7.46
C ALA A 28 -14.18 16.60 6.55
N LEU A 29 -13.99 15.40 7.12
CA LEU A 29 -13.66 14.20 6.35
C LEU A 29 -14.75 13.85 5.32
N LEU A 30 -16.03 13.88 5.72
CA LEU A 30 -17.16 13.67 4.81
C LEU A 30 -17.29 14.79 3.76
N GLY A 31 -16.89 16.02 4.10
CA GLY A 31 -16.80 17.15 3.17
C GLY A 31 -15.69 16.94 2.13
N ALA A 32 -14.53 16.42 2.53
CA ALA A 32 -13.43 16.09 1.65
C ALA A 32 -13.83 15.00 0.64
N ILE A 33 -14.41 13.89 1.11
CA ILE A 33 -14.87 12.78 0.25
C ILE A 33 -15.84 13.27 -0.82
N ARG A 34 -16.82 14.10 -0.45
CA ARG A 34 -17.79 14.65 -1.40
C ARG A 34 -17.14 15.56 -2.44
N ASN A 35 -16.20 16.40 -2.05
CA ASN A 35 -15.49 17.27 -2.99
C ASN A 35 -14.57 16.47 -3.93
N MET A 36 -13.86 15.45 -3.45
CA MET A 36 -13.07 14.57 -4.31
C MET A 36 -13.95 13.77 -5.29
N SER A 37 -15.12 13.32 -4.84
CA SER A 37 -16.08 12.64 -5.73
C SER A 37 -16.62 13.56 -6.84
N ARG A 38 -16.79 14.87 -6.55
CA ARG A 38 -17.18 15.87 -7.57
C ARG A 38 -16.04 16.17 -8.52
N ALA A 39 -14.83 16.37 -8.01
CA ALA A 39 -13.64 16.53 -8.84
C ALA A 39 -13.45 15.35 -9.81
N ALA A 40 -13.66 14.11 -9.36
CA ALA A 40 -13.60 12.94 -10.23
C ALA A 40 -14.67 12.95 -11.34
N ALA A 41 -15.88 13.43 -11.04
CA ALA A 41 -16.92 13.60 -12.05
C ALA A 41 -16.56 14.70 -13.06
N ASP A 42 -16.04 15.84 -12.60
CA ASP A 42 -15.62 16.96 -13.45
C ASP A 42 -14.43 16.58 -14.35
N LEU A 43 -13.46 15.80 -13.83
CA LEU A 43 -12.37 15.24 -14.63
C LEU A 43 -12.87 14.27 -15.71
N THR A 44 -13.92 13.51 -15.41
CA THR A 44 -14.57 12.62 -16.40
C THR A 44 -15.26 13.44 -17.49
N ALA A 45 -15.78 14.62 -17.16
CA ALA A 45 -16.36 15.58 -18.10
C ALA A 45 -15.32 16.50 -18.79
N VAL A 46 -14.02 16.31 -18.53
CA VAL A 46 -12.91 17.11 -19.08
C VAL A 46 -12.95 18.59 -18.63
N ASP A 47 -13.63 18.90 -17.52
CA ASP A 47 -13.62 20.23 -16.90
C ASP A 47 -12.55 20.32 -15.81
N VAL A 48 -11.32 20.61 -16.25
CA VAL A 48 -10.14 20.66 -15.38
C VAL A 48 -10.18 21.84 -14.39
N ALA A 49 -10.77 22.98 -14.78
CA ALA A 49 -10.79 24.19 -13.95
C ALA A 49 -11.72 24.02 -12.73
N THR A 50 -12.89 23.43 -12.95
CA THR A 50 -13.85 23.13 -11.89
C THR A 50 -13.34 22.00 -10.98
N ALA A 51 -12.74 20.97 -11.56
CA ALA A 51 -12.11 19.87 -10.81
C ALA A 51 -11.03 20.36 -9.83
N LEU A 52 -10.12 21.23 -10.27
CA LEU A 52 -9.07 21.82 -9.44
C LEU A 52 -9.62 22.59 -8.23
N THR A 53 -10.78 23.23 -8.40
CA THR A 53 -11.44 23.97 -7.31
C THR A 53 -11.98 23.01 -6.25
N HIS A 54 -12.59 21.91 -6.68
CA HIS A 54 -13.06 20.85 -5.80
C HIS A 54 -11.91 20.13 -5.07
N GLU A 55 -10.81 19.84 -5.75
CA GLU A 55 -9.61 19.24 -5.14
C GLU A 55 -8.99 20.13 -4.07
N LYS A 56 -8.79 21.43 -4.35
CA LYS A 56 -8.26 22.38 -3.37
C LYS A 56 -9.16 22.48 -2.13
N THR A 57 -10.48 22.45 -2.33
CA THR A 57 -11.45 22.48 -1.24
C THR A 57 -11.39 21.19 -0.42
N ALA A 58 -11.23 20.03 -1.06
CA ALA A 58 -11.05 18.76 -0.38
C ALA A 58 -9.78 18.74 0.47
N LEU A 59 -8.66 19.26 -0.05
CA LEU A 59 -7.39 19.32 0.66
C LEU A 59 -7.49 20.13 1.96
N LYS A 60 -8.12 21.32 1.91
CA LYS A 60 -8.37 22.14 3.10
C LYS A 60 -9.19 21.40 4.16
N GLN A 61 -10.18 20.60 3.73
CA GLN A 61 -11.00 19.82 4.63
C GLN A 61 -10.22 18.65 5.28
N LEU A 62 -9.30 18.03 4.53
CA LEU A 62 -8.38 17.01 5.06
C LEU A 62 -7.38 17.62 6.06
N GLU A 63 -6.85 18.81 5.78
CA GLU A 63 -5.99 19.53 6.72
C GLU A 63 -6.70 19.79 8.05
N VAL A 64 -7.95 20.25 8.01
CA VAL A 64 -8.78 20.43 9.21
C VAL A 64 -8.99 19.09 9.93
N ALA A 65 -9.32 18.02 9.21
CA ALA A 65 -9.53 16.70 9.80
C ALA A 65 -8.26 16.11 10.44
N PHE A 66 -7.08 16.30 9.84
CA PHE A 66 -5.82 15.68 10.28
C PHE A 66 -4.96 16.55 11.22
N SER A 67 -5.19 17.87 11.26
CA SER A 67 -4.54 18.75 12.24
C SER A 67 -4.73 18.26 13.67
N HIS A 68 -5.85 17.58 13.96
CA HIS A 68 -6.17 17.03 15.26
C HIS A 68 -5.50 15.69 15.58
N SER A 69 -5.36 14.76 14.62
CA SER A 69 -4.60 13.52 14.85
C SER A 69 -3.15 13.81 15.28
N ARG A 70 -2.58 14.91 14.79
CA ARG A 70 -1.24 15.38 15.18
C ARG A 70 -1.22 15.97 16.61
N ILE A 71 -2.30 16.61 17.04
CA ILE A 71 -2.43 17.13 18.42
C ILE A 71 -2.65 15.97 19.40
N ILE A 72 -3.48 14.98 19.06
CA ILE A 72 -3.68 13.77 19.87
C ILE A 72 -2.35 13.01 20.02
N LEU A 73 -1.60 12.81 18.94
CA LEU A 73 -0.28 12.16 19.03
C LEU A 73 0.74 12.97 19.86
N ARG A 74 0.65 14.30 19.83
CA ARG A 74 1.49 15.18 20.65
C ARG A 74 1.07 15.16 22.14
N ALA A 75 -0.23 15.16 22.42
CA ALA A 75 -0.78 15.06 23.77
C ALA A 75 -0.57 13.66 24.38
N LEU A 76 -0.62 12.59 23.58
CA LEU A 76 -0.21 11.25 24.00
C LEU A 76 1.27 11.19 24.33
N ALA A 77 2.14 11.86 23.56
CA ALA A 77 3.56 11.97 23.90
C ALA A 77 3.80 12.75 25.21
N ASP A 78 2.93 13.71 25.55
CA ASP A 78 3.02 14.46 26.81
C ASP A 78 2.44 13.70 28.02
N HIS A 79 1.39 12.88 27.84
CA HIS A 79 0.84 12.01 28.89
C HIS A 79 1.66 10.71 29.08
N GLU A 80 2.39 10.28 28.05
CA GLU A 80 3.52 9.34 28.13
C GLU A 80 4.84 10.06 28.45
N ARG A 81 4.82 11.13 29.27
CA ARG A 81 6.00 11.45 30.07
C ARG A 81 6.24 10.27 31.00
N LEU A 82 6.97 9.31 30.47
CA LEU A 82 7.44 8.07 31.08
C LEU A 82 7.65 8.32 32.58
N ASP A 83 6.85 7.66 33.41
CA ASP A 83 7.17 7.57 34.83
C ASP A 83 8.49 6.79 34.96
N LEU A 84 9.59 7.52 34.94
CA LEU A 84 10.96 7.01 34.98
C LEU A 84 11.23 6.23 36.28
N THR A 85 10.36 6.33 37.28
CA THR A 85 10.45 5.54 38.51
C THR A 85 9.79 4.16 38.39
N ARG A 86 8.84 3.98 37.46
CA ARG A 86 8.11 2.71 37.26
C ARG A 86 8.63 1.83 36.13
N ARG A 87 9.36 2.38 35.16
CA ARG A 87 9.90 1.61 34.03
C ARG A 87 11.34 1.98 33.77
N LEU A 88 12.25 1.13 34.26
CA LEU A 88 13.42 0.57 33.56
C LEU A 88 14.38 -0.05 34.60
N GLY A 89 13.90 -1.05 35.33
CA GLY A 89 14.79 -2.02 35.99
C GLY A 89 14.99 -3.21 35.05
N GLY A 90 16.15 -3.29 34.39
CA GLY A 90 16.49 -4.40 33.50
C GLY A 90 17.63 -4.07 32.54
N ALA A 91 18.41 -5.06 32.14
CA ALA A 91 19.53 -4.86 31.22
C ALA A 91 19.01 -4.58 29.80
N LEU A 92 19.57 -3.56 29.14
CA LEU A 92 19.21 -3.15 27.78
C LEU A 92 19.32 -4.30 26.75
N SER A 93 20.15 -5.29 27.04
CA SER A 93 20.32 -6.53 26.28
C SER A 93 19.06 -7.40 26.20
N ASP A 94 18.12 -7.27 27.13
CA ASP A 94 16.91 -8.10 27.15
C ASP A 94 15.84 -7.56 26.19
N ALA A 95 15.79 -6.25 25.96
CA ALA A 95 14.94 -5.66 24.94
C ALA A 95 15.39 -6.01 23.51
N ALA A 96 16.69 -6.25 23.31
CA ALA A 96 17.24 -6.63 22.00
C ALA A 96 16.86 -8.07 21.58
N ARG A 97 16.38 -8.91 22.51
CA ARG A 97 16.05 -10.31 22.24
C ARG A 97 14.62 -10.55 21.78
N SER A 98 13.73 -9.55 21.85
CA SER A 98 12.37 -9.67 21.31
C SER A 98 12.35 -9.40 19.80
N VAL A 99 12.97 -10.31 19.04
CA VAL A 99 12.81 -10.35 17.58
C VAL A 99 11.52 -11.10 17.30
N HIS A 100 10.42 -10.37 17.13
CA HIS A 100 9.25 -10.97 16.47
C HIS A 100 9.64 -11.24 15.01
N PRO A 101 9.53 -12.48 14.51
CA PRO A 101 9.75 -12.74 13.10
C PRO A 101 8.66 -12.04 12.30
N VAL A 102 8.95 -10.84 11.82
CA VAL A 102 8.17 -10.20 10.77
C VAL A 102 8.43 -11.02 9.52
N ALA A 103 7.53 -11.94 9.21
CA ALA A 103 7.53 -12.62 7.92
C ALA A 103 7.28 -11.57 6.85
N ALA A 104 8.34 -10.97 6.31
CA ALA A 104 8.25 -10.15 5.12
C ALA A 104 7.56 -10.99 4.04
N PRO A 105 6.56 -10.48 3.31
CA PRO A 105 5.97 -11.21 2.21
C PRO A 105 7.05 -11.46 1.16
N SER A 106 7.61 -12.68 1.16
CA SER A 106 8.66 -13.06 0.24
C SER A 106 8.03 -13.23 -1.14
N LEU A 107 8.14 -12.20 -1.97
CA LEU A 107 7.77 -12.32 -3.38
C LEU A 107 8.57 -13.47 -4.02
N PRO A 108 7.93 -14.36 -4.79
CA PRO A 108 8.64 -15.38 -5.55
C PRO A 108 9.72 -14.71 -6.42
N SER A 109 10.88 -15.37 -6.56
CA SER A 109 12.06 -14.84 -7.28
C SER A 109 11.70 -14.39 -8.70
N GLU A 110 10.84 -15.14 -9.38
CA GLU A 110 10.32 -14.83 -10.72
C GLU A 110 9.55 -13.50 -10.76
N ALA A 111 8.67 -13.25 -9.79
CA ALA A 111 7.91 -12.00 -9.71
C ALA A 111 8.83 -10.80 -9.42
N ARG A 112 9.89 -10.99 -8.63
CA ARG A 112 10.91 -9.95 -8.40
C ARG A 112 11.71 -9.63 -9.66
N ALA A 113 12.10 -10.66 -10.42
CA ALA A 113 12.80 -10.48 -11.68
C ALA A 113 11.92 -9.79 -12.74
N ALA A 114 10.64 -10.16 -12.82
CA ALA A 114 9.68 -9.48 -13.71
C ALA A 114 9.41 -8.02 -13.32
N LEU A 115 9.37 -7.71 -12.01
CA LEU A 115 9.30 -6.33 -11.53
C LEU A 115 10.54 -5.51 -11.92
N ALA A 116 11.73 -6.12 -11.91
CA ALA A 116 12.95 -5.47 -12.39
C ALA A 116 12.86 -5.16 -13.89
N LEU A 117 12.43 -6.13 -14.71
CA LEU A 117 12.20 -5.92 -16.15
C LEU A 117 11.18 -4.80 -16.43
N LEU A 118 10.08 -4.75 -15.68
CA LEU A 118 9.08 -3.70 -15.83
C LEU A 118 9.66 -2.29 -15.53
N ARG A 119 10.51 -2.18 -14.51
CA ARG A 119 11.19 -0.92 -14.18
C ARG A 119 12.16 -0.48 -15.29
N ASP A 120 12.88 -1.43 -15.87
CA ASP A 120 13.81 -1.13 -16.97
C ASP A 120 13.07 -0.62 -18.21
N VAL A 121 11.91 -1.23 -18.54
CA VAL A 121 11.05 -0.78 -19.65
C VAL A 121 10.43 0.60 -19.38
N GLN A 122 10.01 0.87 -18.14
CA GLN A 122 9.49 2.20 -17.76
C GLN A 122 10.54 3.31 -17.83
N ARG A 123 11.81 3.00 -17.58
CA ARG A 123 12.90 3.97 -17.81
C ARG A 123 13.08 4.25 -19.29
N LEU A 124 12.89 3.23 -20.12
CA LEU A 124 13.07 3.30 -21.56
C LEU A 124 11.95 4.04 -22.29
N SER A 125 10.72 4.02 -21.76
CA SER A 125 9.57 4.70 -22.38
C SER A 125 9.76 6.21 -22.51
N VAL A 126 10.56 6.82 -21.62
CA VAL A 126 10.91 8.24 -21.67
C VAL A 126 11.94 8.55 -22.78
N GLN A 127 12.69 7.55 -23.25
CA GLN A 127 13.80 7.68 -24.22
C GLN A 127 13.57 6.88 -25.51
N LEU A 128 12.31 6.65 -25.87
CA LEU A 128 11.88 5.79 -26.97
C LEU A 128 12.65 5.95 -28.31
N PRO A 129 12.98 7.17 -28.81
CA PRO A 129 13.59 7.29 -30.13
C PRO A 129 15.01 6.70 -30.25
N SER A 130 15.68 6.39 -29.15
CA SER A 130 17.05 5.84 -29.13
C SER A 130 17.15 4.41 -28.61
N SER A 131 16.03 3.71 -28.44
CA SER A 131 15.93 2.56 -27.54
C SER A 131 15.84 1.17 -28.20
N SER A 132 15.99 1.07 -29.53
CA SER A 132 15.70 -0.17 -30.27
C SER A 132 16.59 -1.37 -29.89
N THR A 133 17.88 -1.17 -29.62
CA THR A 133 18.82 -2.23 -29.21
C THR A 133 18.52 -2.72 -27.80
N VAL A 134 18.26 -1.79 -26.88
CA VAL A 134 17.92 -2.08 -25.48
C VAL A 134 16.61 -2.86 -25.38
N LEU A 135 15.63 -2.60 -26.25
CA LEU A 135 14.39 -3.37 -26.31
C LEU A 135 14.59 -4.82 -26.75
N MET A 136 15.52 -5.08 -27.66
CA MET A 136 15.86 -6.45 -28.06
C MET A 136 16.53 -7.21 -26.91
N GLU A 137 17.45 -6.57 -26.18
CA GLU A 137 18.08 -7.17 -25.00
C GLU A 137 17.06 -7.47 -23.88
N LEU A 138 16.07 -6.59 -23.68
CA LEU A 138 14.98 -6.81 -22.74
C LEU A 138 14.08 -7.98 -23.15
N ALA A 139 13.79 -8.12 -24.45
CA ALA A 139 13.02 -9.24 -24.98
C ALA A 139 13.73 -10.59 -24.74
N GLU A 140 15.03 -10.65 -25.01
CA GLU A 140 15.83 -11.85 -24.70
C GLU A 140 15.86 -12.15 -23.20
N ARG A 141 16.02 -11.13 -22.36
CA ARG A 141 16.04 -11.30 -20.91
C ARG A 141 14.69 -11.79 -20.37
N ALA A 142 13.57 -11.37 -20.97
CA ALA A 142 12.24 -11.89 -20.64
C ALA A 142 12.10 -13.39 -21.00
N LEU A 143 12.59 -13.83 -22.17
CA LEU A 143 12.56 -15.24 -22.56
C LEU A 143 13.46 -16.12 -21.69
N ARG A 144 14.63 -15.60 -21.26
CA ARG A 144 15.51 -16.32 -20.32
C ARG A 144 14.89 -16.50 -18.94
N LEU A 145 14.01 -15.58 -18.52
CA LEU A 145 13.34 -15.65 -17.22
C LEU A 145 12.30 -16.78 -17.15
N GLY A 146 11.60 -17.04 -18.26
CA GLY A 146 10.56 -18.06 -18.31
C GLY A 146 10.18 -18.41 -19.74
N PRO A 147 10.90 -19.35 -20.38
CA PRO A 147 10.69 -19.66 -21.80
C PRO A 147 9.32 -20.31 -22.07
N SER A 148 8.70 -20.92 -21.06
CA SER A 148 7.38 -21.56 -21.16
C SER A 148 6.22 -20.67 -20.71
N GLU A 149 6.50 -19.46 -20.21
CA GLU A 149 5.47 -18.58 -19.67
C GLU A 149 4.84 -17.74 -20.81
N PRO A 150 3.54 -17.89 -21.10
CA PRO A 150 2.91 -17.26 -22.27
C PRO A 150 2.90 -15.73 -22.17
N LEU A 151 2.82 -15.17 -20.96
CA LEU A 151 2.87 -13.73 -20.74
C LEU A 151 4.26 -13.14 -20.99
N LEU A 152 5.33 -13.87 -20.68
CA LEU A 152 6.71 -13.46 -20.99
C LEU A 152 7.01 -13.58 -22.49
N GLN A 153 6.51 -14.64 -23.14
CA GLN A 153 6.59 -14.77 -24.60
C GLN A 153 5.87 -13.60 -25.30
N ARG A 154 4.67 -13.26 -24.84
CA ARG A 154 3.91 -12.11 -25.36
C ARG A 154 4.64 -10.78 -25.14
N ALA A 155 5.20 -10.56 -23.96
CA ALA A 155 6.01 -9.37 -23.69
C ALA A 155 7.23 -9.28 -24.62
N SER A 156 7.95 -10.40 -24.81
CA SER A 156 9.10 -10.48 -25.73
C SER A 156 8.71 -10.17 -27.19
N GLN A 157 7.61 -10.74 -27.68
CA GLN A 157 7.12 -10.47 -29.04
C GLN A 157 6.80 -8.99 -29.22
N GLN A 158 6.14 -8.39 -28.23
CA GLN A 158 5.74 -6.99 -28.26
C GLN A 158 6.93 -6.03 -28.20
N TRP A 159 7.95 -6.32 -27.40
CA TRP A 159 9.17 -5.50 -27.36
C TRP A 159 10.03 -5.64 -28.62
N THR A 160 10.02 -6.82 -29.24
CA THR A 160 10.64 -7.01 -30.56
C THR A 160 9.91 -6.19 -31.62
N ALA A 161 8.57 -6.18 -31.60
CA ALA A 161 7.75 -5.34 -32.48
C ALA A 161 7.95 -3.84 -32.22
N ALA A 162 8.12 -3.44 -30.96
CA ALA A 162 8.46 -2.06 -30.60
C ALA A 162 9.83 -1.65 -31.18
N ALA A 163 10.84 -2.53 -31.06
CA ALA A 163 12.17 -2.29 -31.60
C ALA A 163 12.18 -2.14 -33.13
N THR A 164 11.42 -2.97 -33.85
CA THR A 164 11.29 -2.89 -35.32
C THR A 164 10.55 -1.62 -35.75
N ALA A 165 9.47 -1.25 -35.06
CA ALA A 165 8.72 -0.02 -35.33
C ALA A 165 9.56 1.25 -35.10
N ILE A 166 10.33 1.30 -34.01
CA ILE A 166 11.25 2.42 -33.72
C ILE A 166 12.32 2.53 -34.80
N ARG A 167 12.91 1.41 -35.25
CA ARG A 167 13.89 1.39 -36.35
C ARG A 167 13.27 1.89 -37.66
N GLY A 168 12.00 1.57 -37.90
CA GLY A 168 11.20 2.06 -39.03
C GLY A 168 10.69 3.49 -38.87
N LYS A 169 11.08 4.22 -37.81
CA LYS A 169 10.59 5.57 -37.48
C LYS A 169 9.07 5.66 -37.22
N GLN A 170 8.43 4.53 -36.91
CA GLN A 170 7.02 4.43 -36.56
C GLN A 170 6.83 4.51 -35.04
N PHE A 171 7.13 5.67 -34.45
CA PHE A 171 7.20 5.83 -33.00
C PHE A 171 5.87 5.55 -32.26
N ALA A 172 4.73 5.90 -32.86
CA ALA A 172 3.42 5.63 -32.27
C ALA A 172 3.14 4.12 -32.15
N ALA A 173 3.43 3.36 -33.21
CA ALA A 173 3.31 1.90 -33.19
C ALA A 173 4.34 1.27 -32.22
N GLY A 174 5.54 1.85 -32.14
CA GLY A 174 6.56 1.43 -31.18
C GLY A 174 6.14 1.63 -29.72
N GLN A 175 5.52 2.77 -29.42
CA GLN A 175 5.00 3.07 -28.08
C GLN A 175 3.84 2.12 -27.71
N GLN A 176 2.90 1.90 -28.63
CA GLN A 176 1.79 0.99 -28.42
C GLN A 176 2.28 -0.45 -28.12
N ALA A 177 3.20 -0.97 -28.93
CA ALA A 177 3.77 -2.30 -28.71
C ALA A 177 4.53 -2.39 -27.38
N LEU A 178 5.25 -1.33 -26.99
CA LEU A 178 5.91 -1.26 -25.67
C LEU A 178 4.92 -1.37 -24.51
N ASP A 179 3.82 -0.60 -24.58
CA ASP A 179 2.77 -0.59 -23.56
C ASP A 179 2.03 -1.94 -23.48
N GLU A 180 1.75 -2.58 -24.61
CA GLU A 180 1.16 -3.92 -24.67
C GLU A 180 2.07 -4.98 -24.02
N GLY A 181 3.38 -4.89 -24.22
CA GLY A 181 4.35 -5.76 -23.56
C GLY A 181 4.43 -5.52 -22.05
N ALA A 182 4.39 -4.25 -21.61
CA ALA A 182 4.38 -3.89 -20.20
C ALA A 182 3.11 -4.40 -19.47
N LEU A 183 1.95 -4.33 -20.13
CA LEU A 183 0.68 -4.86 -19.61
C LEU A 183 0.73 -6.38 -19.41
N ALA A 184 1.38 -7.13 -20.31
CA ALA A 184 1.53 -8.58 -20.16
C ALA A 184 2.34 -8.95 -18.90
N LEU A 185 3.43 -8.22 -18.62
CA LEU A 185 4.21 -8.39 -17.40
C LEU A 185 3.46 -8.00 -16.13
N GLN A 186 2.69 -6.91 -16.17
CA GLN A 186 1.86 -6.50 -15.04
C GLN A 186 0.81 -7.56 -14.68
N ARG A 187 0.20 -8.22 -15.67
CA ARG A 187 -0.72 -9.35 -15.44
C ARG A 187 -0.01 -10.52 -14.78
N MET A 188 1.16 -10.90 -15.30
CA MET A 188 1.95 -12.00 -14.73
C MET A 188 2.31 -11.74 -13.25
N ILE A 189 2.75 -10.52 -12.93
CA ILE A 189 3.07 -10.13 -11.55
C ILE A 189 1.82 -10.17 -10.66
N ARG A 190 0.67 -9.71 -11.16
CA ARG A 190 -0.60 -9.75 -10.43
C ARG A 190 -1.02 -11.18 -10.14
N ASP A 191 -0.91 -12.08 -11.11
CA ASP A 191 -1.31 -13.48 -10.95
C ASP A 191 -0.43 -14.17 -9.90
N ARG A 192 0.89 -14.01 -10.00
CA ARG A 192 1.86 -14.61 -9.06
C ARG A 192 1.72 -14.06 -7.64
N THR A 193 1.38 -12.77 -7.48
CA THR A 193 1.14 -12.17 -6.16
C THR A 193 -0.21 -12.58 -5.56
N ALA A 194 -1.24 -12.79 -6.38
CA ALA A 194 -2.52 -13.33 -5.94
C ALA A 194 -2.40 -14.77 -5.44
N THR A 195 -1.66 -15.64 -6.14
CA THR A 195 -1.38 -17.02 -5.71
C THR A 195 -0.60 -17.06 -4.40
N SER A 196 0.41 -16.20 -4.25
CA SER A 196 1.21 -16.08 -3.01
C SER A 196 0.35 -15.64 -1.81
N ARG A 197 -0.61 -14.73 -2.01
CA ARG A 197 -1.54 -14.30 -0.96
C ARG A 197 -2.45 -15.44 -0.50
N GLY A 198 -2.95 -16.27 -1.42
CA GLY A 198 -3.76 -17.46 -1.08
C GLY A 198 -2.99 -18.51 -0.26
N GLY A 199 -1.68 -18.66 -0.52
CA GLY A 199 -0.79 -19.51 0.29
C GLY A 199 -0.57 -19.00 1.72
N ALA A 200 -0.45 -17.69 1.89
CA ALA A 200 -0.31 -17.09 3.22
C ALA A 200 -1.58 -17.25 4.08
N THR A 201 -2.76 -17.09 3.48
CA THR A 201 -4.04 -17.26 4.20
C THR A 201 -4.29 -18.71 4.60
N SER A 202 -3.90 -19.68 3.77
CA SER A 202 -4.03 -21.11 4.09
C SER A 202 -3.02 -21.56 5.15
N ALA A 203 -1.78 -21.05 5.13
CA ALA A 203 -0.81 -21.28 6.21
C ALA A 203 -1.27 -20.65 7.54
N GLN A 204 -1.86 -19.46 7.50
CA GLN A 204 -2.46 -18.82 8.68
C GLN A 204 -3.69 -19.60 9.20
N ALA A 205 -4.53 -20.13 8.31
CA ALA A 205 -5.65 -20.99 8.69
C ALA A 205 -5.18 -22.32 9.30
N ALA A 206 -4.10 -22.91 8.78
CA ALA A 206 -3.49 -24.12 9.32
C ALA A 206 -2.87 -23.88 10.71
N LEU A 207 -2.19 -22.74 10.89
CA LEU A 207 -1.66 -22.32 12.19
C LEU A 207 -2.77 -22.05 13.21
N ALA A 208 -3.84 -21.36 12.81
CA ALA A 208 -5.01 -21.13 13.65
C ALA A 208 -5.69 -22.45 14.06
N GLY A 209 -5.82 -23.40 13.13
CA GLY A 209 -6.32 -24.75 13.42
C GLY A 209 -5.44 -25.53 14.40
N SER A 210 -4.12 -25.43 14.27
CA SER A 210 -3.17 -26.09 15.18
C SER A 210 -3.20 -25.49 16.61
N LEU A 211 -3.40 -24.18 16.72
CA LEU A 211 -3.51 -23.48 18.00
C LEU A 211 -4.85 -23.77 18.70
N LEU A 212 -5.94 -23.92 17.94
CA LEU A 212 -7.24 -24.39 18.44
C LEU A 212 -7.24 -25.86 18.84
N GLY A 213 -6.43 -26.70 18.18
CA GLY A 213 -6.23 -28.10 18.56
C GLY A 213 -5.42 -28.26 19.85
N ALA A 214 -4.48 -27.35 20.12
CA ALA A 214 -3.63 -27.38 21.32
C ALA A 214 -4.37 -26.90 22.58
N THR A 215 -5.48 -26.17 22.46
CA THR A 215 -6.25 -25.64 23.59
C THR A 215 -7.48 -26.47 23.95
N ASN A 216 -7.70 -27.63 23.32
CA ASN A 216 -8.81 -28.53 23.64
C ASN A 216 -8.34 -29.82 24.36
N PRO A 217 -8.17 -29.81 25.70
CA PRO A 217 -7.81 -30.99 26.48
C PRO A 217 -9.05 -31.86 26.77
N ALA A 218 -9.74 -32.34 25.73
CA ALA A 218 -10.93 -33.18 25.89
C ALA A 218 -10.95 -34.35 24.91
N LYS A 219 -9.87 -35.15 24.87
CA LYS A 219 -9.95 -36.53 24.38
C LYS A 219 -8.80 -37.43 24.84
N THR A 220 -8.52 -37.44 26.14
CA THR A 220 -7.91 -38.62 26.77
C THR A 220 -8.64 -38.86 28.08
N VAL A 221 -9.43 -39.93 28.15
CA VAL A 221 -9.69 -40.83 29.30
C VAL A 221 -10.98 -41.57 28.97
N GLY A 222 -10.87 -42.90 28.89
CA GLY A 222 -12.02 -43.78 28.71
C GLY A 222 -11.66 -45.21 28.36
N ARG A 223 -10.78 -45.84 29.16
CA ARG A 223 -10.69 -47.31 29.22
C ARG A 223 -10.23 -47.72 30.63
N PRO A 224 -11.10 -48.36 31.43
CA PRO A 224 -10.76 -49.60 32.10
C PRO A 224 -10.98 -50.79 31.15
#